data_AF-A0A965JRE3-F1
#
_entry.id   AF-A0A965JRE3-F1
#
_cell.length_a   1.000
_cell.length_b   1.000
_cell.length_c   1.000
_cell.angle_alpha   90.00
_cell.angle_beta   90.00
_cell.angle_gamma   90.00
#
_symmetry.space_group_name_H-M   'P 1'
#
loop_
_entity.id
_entity.type
_entity.pdbx_description
1 polymer ?
#
loop_
_entity_poly.entity_id
_entity_poly.type
_entity_poly.pdbx_seq_one_letter_code
_entity_poly.pdbx_strand_id
1 'polypeptide(L)'
;MLDNPMLDTLMFATLVFLLTFGSIFMVLTSKLIVDKTTKKTHTSPEQTKETKQTMQTELDNLIAETKGKFFSITFVKKDGSVRVINGKDKYQRLLKGGSDTVRAAGYVPFVNRNTETWASAHKDAVVTFRCGKLVKEVSA
;
A
#
# COMPACT_ATOMS: atom_id res chain seq x y z
N MET A 1 12.29 60.87 11.61
CA MET A 1 12.54 59.51 12.11
C MET A 1 11.87 59.41 13.46
N LEU A 2 10.96 58.45 13.62
CA LEU A 2 10.15 58.24 14.83
C LEU A 2 9.99 56.73 14.99
N ASP A 3 11.09 56.10 15.42
CA ASP A 3 11.18 54.65 15.57
C ASP A 3 10.42 54.25 16.85
N ASN A 4 9.23 53.66 16.66
CA ASN A 4 8.35 53.23 17.75
C ASN A 4 8.43 51.70 17.91
N PRO A 5 9.35 51.15 18.74
CA PRO A 5 9.59 49.70 18.85
C PRO A 5 8.39 48.89 19.40
N MET A 6 7.37 49.59 19.90
CA MET A 6 6.13 48.97 20.40
C MET A 6 5.25 48.41 19.26
N LEU A 7 5.26 49.02 18.06
CA LEU A 7 4.45 48.53 16.94
C LEU A 7 5.02 47.23 16.35
N ASP A 8 6.34 47.17 16.15
CA ASP A 8 7.00 45.97 15.62
C ASP A 8 6.81 44.77 16.56
N THR A 9 6.99 44.98 17.87
CA THR A 9 6.78 43.93 18.88
C THR A 9 5.36 43.35 18.82
N LEU A 10 4.35 44.21 18.60
CA LEU A 10 2.95 43.78 18.49
C LEU A 10 2.69 43.00 17.18
N MET A 11 3.28 43.43 16.06
CA MET A 11 3.18 42.74 14.77
C MET A 11 3.79 41.33 14.82
N PHE A 12 5.00 41.18 15.40
CA PHE A 12 5.64 39.87 15.55
C PHE A 12 4.84 38.93 16.46
N ALA A 13 4.28 39.43 17.57
CA ALA A 13 3.45 38.61 18.46
C ALA A 13 2.19 38.06 17.75
N THR A 14 1.49 38.89 16.95
CA THR A 14 0.31 38.44 16.20
C THR A 14 0.64 37.44 15.09
N LEU A 15 1.78 37.58 14.41
CA LEU A 15 2.19 36.66 13.34
C LEU A 15 2.50 35.26 13.89
N VAL A 16 3.20 35.17 15.04
CA VAL A 16 3.52 33.90 15.69
C VAL A 16 2.26 33.20 16.22
N PHE A 17 1.27 33.95 16.72
CA PHE A 17 0.02 33.38 17.20
C PHE A 17 -0.81 32.74 16.06
N LEU A 18 -0.87 33.38 14.89
CA LEU A 18 -1.55 32.82 13.71
C LEU A 18 -0.89 31.54 13.19
N LEU A 19 0.45 31.50 13.16
CA LEU A 19 1.20 30.33 12.67
C LEU A 19 1.14 29.12 13.61
N THR A 20 0.99 29.34 14.92
CA THR A 20 0.97 28.25 15.91
C THR A 20 -0.43 27.70 16.20
N PHE A 21 -1.45 28.55 16.28
CA PHE A 21 -2.83 28.11 16.58
C PHE A 21 -3.66 27.75 15.33
N GLY A 22 -3.35 28.30 14.16
CA GLY A 22 -4.09 28.01 12.91
C GLY A 22 -4.08 26.53 12.51
N SER A 23 -2.96 25.84 12.74
CA SER A 23 -2.78 24.42 12.40
C SER A 23 -3.62 23.47 13.26
N ILE A 24 -4.02 23.87 14.47
CA ILE A 24 -4.82 23.03 15.38
C ILE A 24 -6.29 23.02 14.97
N PHE A 25 -6.80 24.13 14.42
CA PHE A 25 -8.21 24.26 14.03
C PHE A 25 -8.59 23.39 12.81
N MET A 26 -7.64 23.12 11.90
CA MET A 26 -7.88 22.33 10.69
C MET A 26 -8.02 20.81 10.95
N VAL A 27 -7.62 20.32 12.13
CA VAL A 27 -7.67 18.88 12.46
C VAL A 27 -9.04 18.45 13.01
N LEU A 28 -9.85 19.38 13.51
CA LEU A 28 -11.06 19.04 14.29
C LEU A 28 -12.37 18.97 13.49
N THR A 29 -12.44 19.56 12.29
CA THR A 29 -13.66 19.54 11.46
C THR A 29 -13.86 18.24 10.68
N SER A 30 -12.81 17.46 10.46
CA SER A 30 -12.83 16.25 9.60
C SER A 30 -13.38 14.98 10.28
N LYS A 31 -13.88 15.09 11.52
CA LYS A 31 -14.32 13.94 12.33
C LYS A 31 -15.83 13.86 12.59
N LEU A 32 -16.64 14.71 11.96
CA LEU A 32 -18.06 14.88 12.29
C LEU A 32 -19.02 14.87 11.08
N ILE A 33 -18.53 14.52 9.88
CA ILE A 33 -19.35 14.37 8.68
C ILE A 33 -18.87 13.13 7.91
N VAL A 34 -19.57 12.01 8.10
CA VAL A 34 -20.00 11.00 7.11
C VAL A 34 -20.65 9.89 7.95
N ASP A 35 -21.92 10.09 8.28
CA ASP A 35 -22.79 9.04 8.79
C ASP A 35 -24.25 9.41 8.48
N LYS A 36 -24.66 9.16 7.23
CA LYS A 36 -26.07 8.90 6.84
C LYS A 36 -26.19 8.46 5.37
N THR A 37 -26.85 7.33 5.23
CA THR A 37 -27.33 6.67 4.02
C THR A 37 -28.09 7.61 3.06
N THR A 38 -27.89 7.46 1.74
CA THR A 38 -28.95 7.06 0.77
C THR A 38 -28.42 6.94 -0.67
N LYS A 39 -29.20 6.25 -1.52
CA LYS A 39 -28.80 5.66 -2.81
C LYS A 39 -29.38 6.45 -3.99
N LYS A 40 -28.56 6.94 -4.94
CA LYS A 40 -29.03 7.35 -6.28
C LYS A 40 -27.91 7.32 -7.34
N THR A 41 -28.23 6.86 -8.54
CA THR A 41 -27.27 6.57 -9.62
C THR A 41 -27.22 7.67 -10.68
N HIS A 42 -26.06 8.29 -10.89
CA HIS A 42 -25.51 8.76 -12.18
C HIS A 42 -24.10 9.39 -11.99
N THR A 43 -23.13 9.39 -12.91
CA THR A 43 -22.69 8.42 -13.95
C THR A 43 -21.28 8.86 -14.43
N SER A 44 -20.31 7.92 -14.51
CA SER A 44 -18.93 8.09 -15.02
C SER A 44 -17.94 8.97 -14.22
N PRO A 45 -16.65 8.58 -14.02
CA PRO A 45 -16.02 7.26 -14.11
C PRO A 45 -15.27 6.90 -12.80
N GLU A 46 -15.97 6.33 -11.80
CA GLU A 46 -15.41 6.05 -10.47
C GLU A 46 -15.61 4.58 -10.05
N GLN A 47 -15.11 3.64 -10.85
CA GLN A 47 -15.15 2.20 -10.54
C GLN A 47 -13.85 1.49 -10.94
N THR A 48 -12.83 1.59 -10.08
CA THR A 48 -11.59 0.77 -10.22
C THR A 48 -10.83 0.52 -8.91
N LYS A 49 -11.27 1.07 -7.76
CA LYS A 49 -10.54 0.98 -6.48
C LYS A 49 -11.07 -0.10 -5.53
N GLU A 50 -12.38 -0.28 -5.38
CA GLU A 50 -12.93 -1.22 -4.38
C GLU A 50 -12.59 -2.69 -4.68
N THR A 51 -12.77 -3.16 -5.93
CA THR A 51 -12.39 -4.54 -6.34
C THR A 51 -10.89 -4.80 -6.18
N LYS A 52 -10.06 -3.76 -6.25
CA LYS A 52 -8.61 -3.87 -6.15
C LYS A 52 -8.15 -4.09 -4.71
N GLN A 53 -8.84 -3.55 -3.71
CA GLN A 53 -8.46 -3.72 -2.30
C GLN A 53 -8.74 -5.13 -1.77
N THR A 54 -9.87 -5.74 -2.11
CA THR A 54 -10.21 -7.12 -1.69
C THR A 54 -9.21 -8.15 -2.23
N MET A 55 -8.82 -8.05 -3.50
CA MET A 55 -7.82 -8.92 -4.12
C MET A 55 -6.43 -8.77 -3.48
N GLN A 56 -6.06 -7.56 -3.05
CA GLN A 56 -4.76 -7.30 -2.43
C GLN A 56 -4.61 -7.93 -1.04
N THR A 57 -5.69 -8.10 -0.29
CA THR A 57 -5.70 -8.81 1.00
C THR A 57 -5.67 -10.33 0.79
N GLU A 58 -6.31 -10.85 -0.25
CA GLU A 58 -6.38 -12.30 -0.51
C GLU A 58 -4.99 -12.93 -0.74
N LEU A 59 -4.12 -12.30 -1.54
CA LEU A 59 -2.79 -12.87 -1.82
C LEU A 59 -1.87 -12.89 -0.60
N ASP A 60 -1.92 -11.87 0.28
CA ASP A 60 -1.15 -11.87 1.52
C ASP A 60 -1.64 -12.98 2.47
N ASN A 61 -2.96 -13.21 2.54
CA ASN A 61 -3.54 -14.31 3.33
C ASN A 61 -3.10 -15.68 2.81
N LEU A 62 -3.15 -15.90 1.50
CA LEU A 62 -2.68 -17.15 0.86
C LEU A 62 -1.20 -17.42 1.17
N ILE A 63 -0.36 -16.38 1.17
CA ILE A 63 1.06 -16.49 1.51
C ILE A 63 1.27 -16.80 2.98
N ALA A 64 0.51 -16.18 3.89
CA ALA A 64 0.54 -16.52 5.31
C ALA A 64 0.12 -18.00 5.54
N GLU A 65 -0.90 -18.48 4.82
CA GLU A 65 -1.40 -19.85 4.92
C GLU A 65 -0.39 -20.92 4.44
N THR A 66 0.60 -20.54 3.61
CA THR A 66 1.73 -21.44 3.27
C THR A 66 2.50 -21.91 4.50
N LYS A 67 2.41 -21.17 5.64
CA LYS A 67 3.17 -21.41 6.87
C LYS A 67 4.68 -21.50 6.60
N GLY A 68 5.17 -20.64 5.69
CA GLY A 68 6.57 -20.58 5.29
C GLY A 68 7.02 -21.76 4.41
N LYS A 69 6.10 -22.47 3.74
CA LYS A 69 6.47 -23.42 2.66
C LYS A 69 6.87 -22.67 1.39
N PHE A 70 7.47 -23.39 0.45
CA PHE A 70 7.61 -22.87 -0.91
C PHE A 70 6.26 -22.91 -1.62
N PHE A 71 5.95 -21.84 -2.35
CA PHE A 71 4.77 -21.71 -3.19
C PHE A 71 5.21 -21.43 -4.64
N SER A 72 4.36 -21.76 -5.60
CA SER A 72 4.53 -21.35 -7.00
C SER A 72 3.59 -20.19 -7.29
N ILE A 73 4.11 -19.12 -7.88
CA ILE A 73 3.35 -17.94 -8.26
C ILE A 73 3.55 -17.65 -9.75
N THR A 74 2.46 -17.48 -10.48
CA THR A 74 2.45 -17.12 -11.90
C THR A 74 1.93 -15.70 -12.03
N PHE A 75 2.68 -14.84 -12.72
CA PHE A 75 2.29 -13.45 -12.93
C PHE A 75 2.73 -12.92 -14.30
N VAL A 76 2.02 -11.90 -14.77
CA VAL A 76 2.34 -11.18 -16.01
C VAL A 76 3.36 -10.07 -15.69
N LYS A 77 4.45 -9.99 -16.45
CA LYS A 77 5.44 -8.90 -16.36
C LYS A 77 4.97 -7.67 -17.13
N LYS A 78 5.61 -6.51 -16.88
CA LYS A 78 5.33 -5.25 -17.60
C LYS A 78 5.51 -5.34 -19.12
N ASP A 79 6.25 -6.32 -19.62
CA ASP A 79 6.46 -6.61 -21.05
C ASP A 79 5.46 -7.66 -21.60
N GLY A 80 4.39 -7.98 -20.87
CA GLY A 80 3.37 -8.96 -21.25
C GLY A 80 3.81 -10.43 -21.11
N SER A 81 5.08 -10.71 -20.83
CA SER A 81 5.55 -12.09 -20.66
C SER A 81 5.04 -12.69 -19.34
N VAL A 82 4.49 -13.91 -19.41
CA VAL A 82 4.09 -14.69 -18.23
C VAL A 82 5.32 -15.33 -17.59
N ARG A 83 5.44 -15.24 -16.27
CA ARG A 83 6.52 -15.87 -15.50
C ARG A 83 5.97 -16.65 -14.31
N VAL A 84 6.46 -17.88 -14.16
CA VAL A 84 6.25 -18.73 -12.98
C VAL A 84 7.51 -18.66 -12.10
N ILE A 85 7.36 -18.45 -10.80
CA ILE A 85 8.47 -18.48 -9.83
C ILE A 85 8.08 -19.35 -8.63
N ASN A 86 9.00 -20.20 -8.19
CA ASN A 86 8.88 -20.89 -6.91
C ASN A 86 9.45 -19.98 -5.81
N GLY A 87 8.54 -19.31 -5.09
CA GLY A 87 8.83 -18.33 -4.05
C GLY A 87 8.75 -18.89 -2.64
N LYS A 88 9.36 -18.18 -1.69
CA LYS A 88 9.08 -18.31 -0.24
C LYS A 88 9.15 -16.93 0.42
N ASP A 89 8.17 -16.62 1.27
CA ASP A 89 8.18 -15.37 2.03
C ASP A 89 9.30 -15.38 3.09
N LYS A 90 9.94 -14.21 3.27
CA LYS A 90 10.96 -13.92 4.32
C LYS A 90 11.95 -15.05 4.57
N TYR A 91 12.59 -15.61 3.53
CA TYR A 91 13.50 -16.75 3.68
C TYR A 91 14.91 -16.34 4.16
N GLN A 92 14.99 -16.00 5.45
CA GLN A 92 16.19 -15.51 6.15
C GLN A 92 17.45 -16.41 6.02
N ARG A 93 17.28 -17.70 5.70
CA ARG A 93 18.43 -18.63 5.50
C ARG A 93 19.25 -18.29 4.26
N LEU A 94 18.60 -17.87 3.17
CA LEU A 94 19.27 -17.51 1.92
C LEU A 94 19.51 -16.00 1.83
N LEU A 95 18.55 -15.19 2.28
CA LEU A 95 18.66 -13.73 2.24
C LEU A 95 18.83 -13.17 3.64
N LYS A 96 20.05 -12.73 3.95
CA LYS A 96 20.39 -12.02 5.18
C LYS A 96 20.16 -10.52 5.00
N GLY A 97 19.26 -9.95 5.80
CA GLY A 97 18.94 -8.52 5.76
C GLY A 97 18.00 -8.11 4.61
N GLY A 98 17.79 -6.80 4.49
CA GLY A 98 16.78 -6.18 3.64
C GLY A 98 15.48 -5.92 4.41
N SER A 99 14.93 -4.70 4.26
CA SER A 99 13.59 -4.33 4.74
C SER A 99 12.56 -4.47 3.61
N ASP A 100 11.31 -4.74 3.98
CA ASP A 100 10.20 -4.78 3.03
C ASP A 100 9.75 -3.35 2.72
N THR A 101 10.20 -2.82 1.59
CA THR A 101 9.84 -1.47 1.10
C THR A 101 8.78 -1.50 0.00
N VAL A 102 8.44 -2.67 -0.54
CA VAL A 102 7.64 -2.80 -1.77
C VAL A 102 6.19 -3.21 -1.52
N ARG A 103 5.85 -3.79 -0.34
CA ARG A 103 4.44 -4.10 -0.01
C ARG A 103 3.52 -2.89 -0.02
N ALA A 104 3.99 -1.73 0.44
CA ALA A 104 3.24 -0.48 0.40
C ALA A 104 2.89 -0.04 -1.03
N ALA A 105 3.70 -0.44 -2.03
CA ALA A 105 3.49 -0.14 -3.45
C ALA A 105 2.66 -1.22 -4.18
N GLY A 106 1.97 -2.11 -3.46
CA GLY A 106 1.12 -3.16 -4.05
C GLY A 106 1.89 -4.37 -4.58
N TYR A 107 3.18 -4.51 -4.25
CA TYR A 107 3.97 -5.69 -4.58
C TYR A 107 3.97 -6.72 -3.43
N VAL A 108 4.33 -7.96 -3.75
CA VAL A 108 4.69 -8.98 -2.78
C VAL A 108 6.14 -9.37 -3.02
N PRO A 109 7.07 -9.12 -2.07
CA PRO A 109 8.43 -9.63 -2.14
C PRO A 109 8.49 -11.08 -1.64
N PHE A 110 9.32 -11.89 -2.30
CA PHE A 110 9.60 -13.28 -1.91
C PHE A 110 10.98 -13.70 -2.43
N VAL A 111 11.54 -14.75 -1.85
CA VAL A 111 12.82 -15.31 -2.29
C VAL A 111 12.56 -16.30 -3.42
N ASN A 112 13.13 -16.05 -4.61
CA ASN A 112 13.11 -17.02 -5.70
C ASN A 112 14.02 -18.19 -5.33
N ARG A 113 13.47 -19.40 -5.26
CA ARG A 113 14.23 -20.61 -4.90
C ARG A 113 15.34 -20.94 -5.89
N ASN A 114 15.14 -20.63 -7.18
CA ASN A 114 16.05 -21.06 -8.25
C ASN A 114 17.26 -20.14 -8.40
N THR A 115 17.08 -18.83 -8.17
CA THR A 115 18.14 -17.81 -8.29
C THR A 115 18.65 -17.33 -6.93
N GLU A 116 18.12 -17.87 -5.84
CA GLU A 116 18.41 -17.53 -4.42
C GLU A 116 18.41 -16.03 -4.10
N THR A 117 17.63 -15.24 -4.86
CA THR A 117 17.59 -13.77 -4.83
C THR A 117 16.19 -13.25 -4.50
N TRP A 118 16.10 -11.99 -4.08
CA TRP A 118 14.81 -11.29 -3.96
C TRP A 118 14.13 -11.20 -5.32
N ALA A 119 12.85 -11.57 -5.35
CA ALA A 119 11.93 -11.31 -6.44
C ALA A 119 10.68 -10.61 -5.88
N SER A 120 9.91 -9.97 -6.75
CA SER A 120 8.58 -9.46 -6.38
C SER A 120 7.60 -9.57 -7.54
N ALA A 121 6.32 -9.73 -7.20
CA ALA A 121 5.20 -9.68 -8.15
C ALA A 121 4.25 -8.56 -7.72
N HIS A 122 3.68 -7.83 -8.68
CA HIS A 122 2.60 -6.88 -8.38
C HIS A 122 1.30 -7.68 -8.13
N LYS A 123 0.56 -7.37 -7.07
CA LYS A 123 -0.62 -8.15 -6.65
C LYS A 123 -1.64 -8.33 -7.78
N ASP A 124 -2.00 -7.24 -8.46
CA ASP A 124 -2.94 -7.25 -9.59
C ASP A 124 -2.46 -8.08 -10.80
N ALA A 125 -1.15 -8.34 -10.93
CA ALA A 125 -0.59 -9.03 -12.10
C ALA A 125 -0.46 -10.54 -11.88
N VAL A 126 -0.84 -11.05 -10.71
CA VAL A 126 -0.79 -12.47 -10.37
C VAL A 126 -1.98 -13.18 -11.01
N VAL A 127 -1.68 -14.23 -11.78
CA VAL A 127 -2.66 -15.07 -12.47
C VAL A 127 -2.92 -16.34 -11.67
N THR A 128 -1.89 -16.94 -11.06
CA THR A 128 -2.04 -18.20 -10.32
C THR A 128 -1.15 -18.24 -9.09
N PHE A 129 -1.66 -18.85 -8.01
CA PHE A 129 -0.93 -19.11 -6.77
C PHE A 129 -1.16 -20.55 -6.32
N ARG A 130 -0.08 -21.29 -6.04
CA ARG A 130 -0.13 -22.72 -5.70
C ARG A 130 0.80 -23.09 -4.55
N CYS A 131 0.26 -23.72 -3.51
CA CYS A 131 1.02 -24.27 -2.38
C CYS A 131 0.37 -25.58 -1.90
N GLY A 132 0.73 -26.70 -2.55
CA GLY A 132 0.16 -28.02 -2.25
C GLY A 132 -1.33 -28.07 -2.59
N LYS A 133 -2.20 -28.20 -1.57
CA LYS A 133 -3.66 -28.17 -1.74
C LYS A 133 -4.24 -26.76 -1.92
N LEU A 134 -3.48 -25.71 -1.55
CA LEU A 134 -3.89 -24.32 -1.73
C LEU A 134 -3.66 -23.95 -3.20
N VAL A 135 -4.73 -23.82 -3.97
CA VAL A 135 -4.68 -23.38 -5.37
C VAL A 135 -5.69 -22.25 -5.54
N LYS A 136 -5.20 -21.08 -5.96
CA LYS A 136 -6.02 -19.94 -6.35
C LYS A 136 -5.62 -19.55 -7.76
N GLU A 137 -6.59 -19.58 -8.66
CA GLU A 137 -6.50 -18.92 -9.95
C GLU A 137 -7.15 -17.54 -9.77
N VAL A 138 -6.43 -16.49 -10.16
CA VAL A 138 -6.79 -15.08 -10.01
C VAL A 138 -6.96 -14.54 -11.42
N SER A 139 -8.18 -14.21 -11.80
CA SER A 139 -8.43 -13.54 -13.08
C SER A 139 -7.88 -12.12 -13.02
N ALA A 140 -6.80 -11.86 -13.77
CA ALA A 140 -6.24 -10.53 -13.99
C ALA A 140 -7.10 -9.70 -14.97
#